data_AF-A0A3M8B5Q3-F1
#
_entry.id   AF-A0A3M8B5Q3-F1
#
_cell.length_a   1.000
_cell.length_b   1.000
_cell.length_c   1.000
_cell.angle_alpha   90.00
_cell.angle_beta   90.00
_cell.angle_gamma   90.00
#
_symmetry.space_group_name_H-M   'P 1'
#
loop_
_entity.id
_entity.type
_entity.pdbx_description
1 polymer ?
#
loop_
_entity_poly.entity_id
_entity_poly.type
_entity_poly.pdbx_seq_one_letter_code
_entity_poly.pdbx_strand_id
1 'polypeptide(L)'
;MLVMGRSLFVGLLAWLLGSAAQHVFPANHLDLLRFGDWLAMLLFWPVEVMLSLLLFAGASILLFGLLHFHISQFLYGRMLQTGWMHATLCFFSFFVLLIQFVKMPVPTFLAAAVALMIGWR
;
A
#
# COMPACT_ATOMS: atom_id res chain seq x y z
N MET A 1 19.61 -16.85 1.62
CA MET A 1 18.21 -17.18 2.00
C MET A 1 17.57 -16.16 2.93
N LEU A 2 18.29 -15.64 3.94
CA LEU A 2 17.77 -14.65 4.91
C LEU A 2 17.18 -13.37 4.25
N VAL A 3 17.82 -12.86 3.19
CA VAL A 3 17.30 -11.69 2.42
C VAL A 3 15.99 -12.01 1.71
N MET A 4 15.83 -13.22 1.17
CA MET A 4 14.58 -13.65 0.52
C MET A 4 13.43 -13.71 1.51
N GLY A 5 13.66 -14.38 2.65
CA GLY A 5 12.65 -14.53 3.69
C GLY A 5 12.21 -13.18 4.23
N ARG A 6 13.16 -12.26 4.47
CA ARG A 6 12.85 -10.89 4.87
C ARG A 6 12.02 -10.16 3.81
N SER A 7 12.41 -10.22 2.54
CA SER A 7 11.68 -9.54 1.47
C SER A 7 10.25 -10.09 1.30
N LEU A 8 10.07 -11.40 1.38
CA LEU A 8 8.77 -12.05 1.33
C LEU A 8 7.90 -11.68 2.54
N PHE A 9 8.50 -11.65 3.74
CA PHE A 9 7.79 -11.22 4.95
C PHE A 9 7.33 -9.76 4.87
N VAL A 10 8.21 -8.86 4.40
CA VAL A 10 7.84 -7.44 4.22
C VAL A 10 6.75 -7.30 3.14
N GLY A 11 6.82 -8.09 2.06
CA GLY A 11 5.80 -8.12 1.02
C GLY A 11 4.45 -8.63 1.54
N LEU A 12 4.46 -9.69 2.38
CA LEU A 12 3.26 -10.20 3.05
C LEU A 12 2.67 -9.17 4.00
N LEU A 13 3.51 -8.49 4.79
CA LEU A 13 3.06 -7.44 5.71
C LEU A 13 2.41 -6.29 4.94
N ALA A 14 3.03 -5.86 3.84
CA ALA A 14 2.47 -4.83 2.98
C ALA A 14 1.14 -5.26 2.35
N TRP A 15 1.04 -6.52 1.91
CA TRP A 15 -0.22 -7.08 1.42
C TRP A 15 -1.31 -7.06 2.49
N LEU A 16 -1.01 -7.49 3.71
CA LEU A 16 -1.96 -7.50 4.83
C LEU A 16 -2.44 -6.09 5.17
N LEU A 17 -1.52 -5.12 5.23
CA LEU A 17 -1.86 -3.71 5.45
C LEU A 17 -2.74 -3.16 4.32
N GLY A 18 -2.43 -3.49 3.06
CA GLY A 18 -3.24 -3.14 1.90
C GLY A 18 -4.64 -3.78 1.94
N SER A 19 -4.76 -5.04 2.33
CA SER A 19 -6.06 -5.71 2.50
C SER A 19 -6.85 -5.13 3.68
N ALA A 20 -6.19 -4.83 4.80
CA ALA A 20 -6.83 -4.19 5.95
C ALA A 20 -7.34 -2.79 5.61
N ALA A 21 -6.55 -2.00 4.88
CA ALA A 21 -6.98 -0.69 4.39
C ALA A 21 -8.23 -0.78 3.51
N GLN A 22 -8.35 -1.82 2.68
CA GLN A 22 -9.53 -2.09 1.85
C GLN A 22 -10.76 -2.42 2.70
N HIS A 23 -10.60 -3.26 3.72
CA HIS A 23 -11.69 -3.65 4.61
C HIS A 23 -12.16 -2.52 5.53
N VAL A 24 -11.24 -1.68 5.99
CA VAL A 24 -11.54 -0.52 6.84
C VAL A 24 -12.08 0.65 6.01
N PHE A 25 -11.80 0.69 4.70
CA PHE A 25 -12.33 1.76 3.85
C PHE A 25 -13.86 1.70 3.87
N PRO A 26 -14.53 2.82 4.19
CA PRO A 26 -15.97 2.82 4.42
C PRO A 26 -16.71 2.52 3.12
N ALA A 27 -17.13 1.26 2.96
CA ALA A 27 -17.69 0.72 1.72
C ALA A 27 -19.12 0.15 1.92
N ASN A 28 -20.01 0.88 2.60
CA ASN A 28 -21.47 0.63 2.68
C ASN A 28 -21.95 -0.27 3.83
N HIS A 29 -21.83 0.18 5.08
CA HIS A 29 -22.53 -0.45 6.23
C HIS A 29 -23.49 0.53 6.93
N LEU A 30 -24.21 1.33 6.16
CA LEU A 30 -25.18 2.27 6.71
C LEU A 30 -26.55 1.96 6.13
N ASP A 31 -27.29 1.11 6.83
CA ASP A 31 -28.74 1.13 6.75
C ASP A 31 -29.19 2.50 7.24
N LEU A 32 -29.46 3.42 6.32
CA LEU A 32 -29.80 4.84 6.52
C LEU A 32 -31.12 5.08 7.27
N LEU A 33 -31.63 4.10 8.01
CA LEU A 33 -32.98 4.06 8.55
C LEU A 33 -33.12 4.77 9.90
N ARG A 34 -32.04 5.10 10.63
CA ARG A 34 -32.13 5.76 11.95
C ARG A 34 -31.20 6.96 12.10
N PHE A 35 -31.71 8.02 12.74
CA PHE A 35 -31.00 9.28 12.99
C PHE A 35 -29.73 9.10 13.86
N GLY A 36 -29.70 8.07 14.72
CA GLY A 36 -28.51 7.70 15.50
C GLY A 36 -27.35 7.21 14.63
N ASP A 37 -27.64 6.59 13.49
CA ASP A 37 -26.63 6.07 12.57
C ASP A 37 -25.93 7.19 11.81
N TRP A 38 -26.59 8.35 11.63
CA TRP A 38 -25.98 9.55 11.06
C TRP A 38 -24.95 10.19 11.98
N LEU A 39 -25.21 10.21 13.29
CA LEU A 39 -24.26 10.77 14.27
C LEU A 39 -23.04 9.87 14.43
N ALA A 40 -23.27 8.55 14.47
CA ALA A 40 -22.20 7.55 14.46
C ALA A 40 -21.39 7.62 13.15
N MET A 41 -22.05 7.73 12.00
CA MET A 41 -21.41 7.93 10.70
C MET A 41 -20.50 9.16 10.74
N LEU A 42 -20.97 10.31 11.22
CA LEU A 42 -20.16 11.54 11.19
C LEU A 42 -18.94 11.47 12.14
N LEU A 43 -19.05 10.73 13.25
CA LEU A 43 -17.97 10.55 14.21
C LEU A 43 -16.94 9.48 13.79
N PHE A 44 -17.38 8.35 13.25
CA PHE A 44 -16.51 7.20 12.95
C PHE A 44 -15.99 7.19 11.52
N TRP A 45 -16.73 7.73 10.55
CA TRP A 45 -16.33 7.77 9.15
C TRP A 45 -15.01 8.50 8.90
N PRO A 46 -14.74 9.68 9.50
CA PRO A 46 -13.45 10.35 9.33
C PRO A 46 -12.29 9.52 9.90
N VAL A 47 -12.52 8.83 11.03
CA VAL A 47 -11.52 7.99 11.69
C VAL A 47 -11.21 6.74 10.86
N GLU A 48 -12.23 6.09 10.30
CA GLU A 48 -12.09 4.95 9.39
C GLU A 48 -11.35 5.33 8.11
N VAL A 49 -11.69 6.48 7.51
CA VAL A 49 -10.97 7.03 6.36
C VAL A 49 -9.50 7.31 6.71
N MET A 50 -9.22 7.97 7.84
CA MET A 50 -7.85 8.22 8.27
C MET A 50 -7.07 6.93 8.52
N LEU A 51 -7.69 5.94 9.17
CA LEU A 51 -7.07 4.65 9.45
C LEU A 51 -6.78 3.89 8.15
N SER A 52 -7.73 3.85 7.21
CA SER A 52 -7.54 3.25 5.89
C SER A 52 -6.41 3.95 5.11
N LEU A 53 -6.33 5.28 5.14
CA LEU A 53 -5.24 6.04 4.53
C LEU A 53 -3.88 5.73 5.16
N LEU A 54 -3.80 5.63 6.49
CA LEU A 54 -2.57 5.27 7.19
C LEU A 54 -2.09 3.87 6.83
N LEU A 55 -3.01 2.89 6.81
CA LEU A 55 -2.72 1.51 6.43
C LEU A 55 -2.28 1.42 4.97
N PHE A 56 -2.94 2.15 4.07
CA PHE A 56 -2.58 2.24 2.66
C PHE A 56 -1.17 2.85 2.49
N ALA A 57 -0.90 3.99 3.14
CA ALA A 57 0.40 4.66 3.09
C ALA A 57 1.51 3.75 3.64
N GLY A 58 1.28 3.07 4.75
CA GLY A 58 2.22 2.09 5.32
C GLY A 58 2.54 0.96 4.35
N ALA A 59 1.52 0.35 3.74
CA ALA A 59 1.70 -0.68 2.72
C ALA A 59 2.49 -0.16 1.50
N SER A 60 2.18 1.04 1.01
CA SER A 60 2.90 1.67 -0.11
C SER A 60 4.37 1.93 0.23
N ILE A 61 4.68 2.47 1.42
CA ILE A 61 6.06 2.72 1.85
C ILE A 61 6.87 1.43 1.89
N LEU A 62 6.30 0.35 2.43
CA LEU A 62 6.97 -0.95 2.48
C LEU A 62 7.25 -1.50 1.07
N LEU A 63 6.29 -1.40 0.15
CA LEU A 63 6.43 -1.86 -1.23
C LEU A 63 7.42 -1.01 -2.03
N PHE A 64 7.40 0.31 -1.89
CA PHE A 64 8.38 1.20 -2.52
C PHE A 64 9.79 0.95 -1.96
N GLY A 65 9.92 0.74 -0.64
CA GLY A 65 11.20 0.37 -0.02
C GLY A 65 11.75 -0.96 -0.55
N LEU A 66 10.89 -1.97 -0.68
CA LEU A 66 11.21 -3.26 -1.30
C LEU A 66 11.64 -3.10 -2.77
N LEU A 67 10.88 -2.31 -3.53
CA LEU A 67 11.15 -2.07 -4.94
C LEU A 67 12.49 -1.35 -5.13
N HIS A 68 12.71 -0.26 -4.40
CA HIS A 68 13.96 0.49 -4.43
C HIS A 68 15.15 -0.38 -4.03
N PHE A 69 15.02 -1.17 -2.96
CA PHE A 69 16.06 -2.12 -2.55
C PHE A 69 16.37 -3.11 -3.69
N HIS A 70 15.37 -3.77 -4.26
CA HIS A 70 15.61 -4.77 -5.29
C HIS A 70 16.10 -4.18 -6.62
N ILE A 71 15.65 -2.99 -7.01
CA ILE A 71 16.19 -2.23 -8.15
C ILE A 71 17.67 -1.90 -7.90
N SER A 72 18.01 -1.39 -6.72
CA SER A 72 19.40 -1.04 -6.40
C SER A 72 20.33 -2.26 -6.45
N GLN A 73 19.87 -3.41 -5.94
CA GLN A 73 20.63 -4.66 -5.99
C GLN A 73 20.71 -5.22 -7.42
N PHE A 74 19.67 -5.04 -8.24
CA PHE A 74 19.67 -5.49 -9.63
C PHE A 74 20.59 -4.65 -10.53
N LEU A 75 20.59 -3.33 -10.36
CA LEU A 75 21.36 -2.41 -11.20
C LEU A 75 22.81 -2.22 -10.74
N TYR A 76 23.05 -2.12 -9.43
CA TYR A 76 24.37 -1.77 -8.87
C TYR A 76 25.04 -2.94 -8.15
N GLY A 77 24.29 -3.99 -7.79
CA GLY A 77 24.84 -5.20 -7.22
C GLY A 77 25.57 -5.99 -8.30
N ARG A 78 26.92 -6.01 -8.24
CA ARG A 78 27.77 -6.83 -9.11
C ARG A 78 27.17 -8.24 -9.27
N MET A 79 26.94 -8.66 -10.52
CA MET A 79 26.38 -9.94 -10.94
C MET A 79 26.94 -11.15 -10.17
N LEU A 80 26.36 -11.46 -9.02
CA LEU A 80 26.66 -12.64 -8.22
C LEU A 80 25.43 -13.53 -8.20
N GLN A 81 25.22 -14.37 -9.24
CA GLN A 81 24.25 -15.50 -9.34
C GLN A 81 22.79 -15.30 -8.86
N THR A 82 22.42 -14.15 -8.31
CA THR A 82 21.19 -13.86 -7.57
C THR A 82 20.45 -12.65 -8.14
N GLY A 83 20.96 -12.05 -9.21
CA GLY A 83 20.30 -10.94 -9.92
C GLY A 83 18.90 -11.31 -10.42
N TRP A 84 18.73 -12.54 -10.93
CA TRP A 84 17.42 -13.06 -11.35
C TRP A 84 16.41 -13.10 -10.21
N MET A 85 16.84 -13.49 -9.02
CA MET A 85 15.98 -13.52 -7.84
C MET A 85 15.55 -12.11 -7.42
N HIS A 86 16.45 -11.12 -7.49
CA HIS A 86 16.09 -9.73 -7.25
C HIS A 86 15.14 -9.18 -8.32
N ALA A 87 15.29 -9.57 -9.58
CA ALA A 87 14.35 -9.21 -10.65
C ALA A 87 12.94 -9.77 -10.36
N THR A 88 12.83 -11.04 -9.95
CA THR A 88 11.54 -11.65 -9.61
C THR A 88 10.89 -10.97 -8.40
N LEU A 89 11.66 -10.67 -7.35
CA LEU A 89 11.14 -9.98 -6.16
C LEU A 89 10.77 -8.53 -6.44
N CYS A 90 11.50 -7.86 -7.35
CA CYS A 90 11.17 -6.54 -7.85
C CYS A 90 9.83 -6.57 -8.60
N PHE A 91 9.66 -7.52 -9.53
CA PHE A 91 8.41 -7.71 -10.26
C PHE A 91 7.23 -8.02 -9.33
N PHE A 92 7.43 -8.91 -8.36
CA PHE A 92 6.42 -9.21 -7.34
C PHE A 92 6.00 -7.96 -6.55
N SER A 93 6.96 -7.17 -6.07
CA SER A 93 6.68 -5.96 -5.30
C SER A 93 5.94 -4.92 -6.14
N PHE A 94 6.33 -4.76 -7.41
CA PHE A 94 5.63 -3.90 -8.36
C PHE A 94 4.20 -4.36 -8.64
N PHE A 95 3.99 -5.66 -8.84
CA PHE A 95 2.69 -6.24 -9.09
C PHE A 95 1.72 -6.04 -7.90
N VAL A 96 2.21 -6.27 -6.68
CA VAL A 96 1.41 -6.02 -5.46
C VAL A 96 1.06 -4.54 -5.32
N LEU A 97 2.02 -3.65 -5.59
CA LEU A 97 1.81 -2.21 -5.58
C LEU A 97 0.73 -1.78 -6.61
N LEU A 98 0.79 -2.33 -7.82
CA LEU A 98 -0.22 -2.10 -8.85
C LEU A 98 -1.61 -2.54 -8.39
N ILE A 99 -1.76 -3.75 -7.84
CA ILE A 99 -3.05 -4.23 -7.32
C ILE A 99 -3.57 -3.30 -6.24
N GLN A 100 -2.71 -2.86 -5.32
CA GLN A 100 -3.10 -1.99 -4.22
C GLN A 100 -3.65 -0.65 -4.73
N PHE A 101 -3.00 -0.03 -5.72
CA PHE A 101 -3.46 1.20 -6.34
C PHE A 101 -4.77 1.02 -7.12
N VAL A 102 -4.90 -0.07 -7.89
CA VAL A 102 -6.13 -0.37 -8.65
C VAL A 102 -7.33 -0.62 -7.73
N LYS A 103 -7.14 -1.33 -6.62
CA LYS A 103 -8.22 -1.68 -5.69
C LYS A 103 -8.65 -0.56 -4.74
N MET A 104 -7.84 0.50 -4.58
CA MET A 104 -8.16 1.64 -3.72
C MET A 104 -8.02 2.98 -4.45
N PRO A 105 -8.98 3.31 -5.35
CA PRO A 105 -8.87 4.49 -6.20
C PRO A 105 -8.86 5.81 -5.41
N VAL A 106 -9.58 5.89 -4.28
CA VAL A 106 -9.66 7.13 -3.48
C VAL A 106 -8.34 7.45 -2.74
N PRO A 107 -7.77 6.53 -1.93
CA PRO A 107 -6.41 6.71 -1.39
C PRO A 107 -5.35 6.97 -2.46
N THR A 108 -5.46 6.32 -3.62
CA THR A 108 -4.57 6.50 -4.76
C THR A 108 -4.64 7.92 -5.32
N PHE A 109 -5.85 8.44 -5.52
CA PHE A 109 -6.05 9.80 -6.02
C PHE A 109 -5.50 10.84 -5.06
N LEU A 110 -5.75 10.67 -3.76
CA LEU A 110 -5.18 11.51 -2.70
C LEU A 110 -3.65 11.50 -2.72
N ALA A 111 -3.05 10.31 -2.79
CA ALA A 111 -1.60 10.17 -2.86
C ALA A 111 -1.02 10.84 -4.13
N ALA A 112 -1.67 10.67 -5.28
CA ALA A 112 -1.27 11.30 -6.54
C ALA A 112 -1.40 12.83 -6.49
N ALA A 113 -2.49 13.36 -5.93
CA ALA A 113 -2.69 14.80 -5.75
C ALA A 113 -1.62 15.41 -4.86
N VAL A 114 -1.30 14.75 -3.73
CA VAL A 114 -0.22 15.18 -2.83
C VAL A 114 1.14 15.15 -3.55
N ALA A 115 1.43 14.08 -4.29
CA ALA A 115 2.67 13.97 -5.05
C ALA A 115 2.80 15.08 -6.11
N LEU A 116 1.72 15.41 -6.82
CA LEU A 116 1.69 16.50 -7.80
C LEU A 116 1.89 17.86 -7.13
N MET A 117 1.25 18.13 -5.98
CA MET A 117 1.42 19.39 -5.25
C MET A 117 2.84 19.59 -4.72
N ILE A 118 3.49 18.51 -4.27
CA ILE A 118 4.88 18.55 -3.78
C ILE A 118 5.86 18.64 -4.94
N GLY A 119 5.66 17.90 -6.02
CA GLY A 119 6.54 17.89 -7.21
C GLY A 119 6.42 19.12 -8.10
N TRP A 120 5.42 19.99 -7.87
CA TRP A 120 5.29 21.29 -8.53
C TRP A 120 6.10 22.40 -7.84
N ARG A 121 6.67 22.13 -6.65
CA ARG A 121 7.62 23.03 -5.97
C ARG A 121 9.06 22.74 -6.41
#